data_AF-A0A2A3XMF3-F1
#
_entry.id   AF-A0A2A3XMF3-F1
#
_cell.length_a   1.000
_cell.length_b   1.000
_cell.length_c   1.000
_cell.angle_alpha   90.00
_cell.angle_beta   90.00
_cell.angle_gamma   90.00
#
_symmetry.space_group_name_H-M   'P 1'
#
loop_
_entity.id
_entity.type
_entity.pdbx_description
1 polymer ?
#
loop_
_entity_poly.entity_id
_entity_poly.type
_entity_poly.pdbx_seq_one_letter_code
_entity_poly.pdbx_strand_id
1 'polypeptide(L)'
;MGERKKPHRREWQPNPHTAENGSETMRVPTYFSNDPNDPEIHHVHSDCLVGKRIPFPNRRSGTNGAPLCTECASHHYLRDWPKLWF
;
A
#
# COMPACT_ATOMS: atom_id res chain seq x y z
N MET A 1 -47.42 1.77 -33.60
CA MET A 1 -47.15 1.38 -32.20
C MET A 1 -45.72 0.86 -32.15
N GLY A 2 -44.75 1.69 -31.75
CA GLY A 2 -43.33 1.35 -31.78
C GLY A 2 -42.80 1.21 -30.36
N GLU A 3 -42.51 -0.02 -29.95
CA GLU A 3 -42.02 -0.36 -28.62
C GLU A 3 -40.64 0.26 -28.38
N ARG A 4 -40.57 1.26 -27.51
CA ARG A 4 -39.31 1.85 -27.07
C ARG A 4 -38.58 0.83 -26.20
N LYS A 5 -37.58 0.16 -26.76
CA LYS A 5 -36.65 -0.71 -26.02
C LYS A 5 -36.01 0.10 -24.89
N LYS A 6 -36.32 -0.25 -23.64
CA LYS A 6 -35.72 0.34 -22.44
C LYS A 6 -34.20 0.14 -22.50
N PRO A 7 -33.37 1.18 -22.30
CA PRO A 7 -31.94 0.97 -22.19
C PRO A 7 -31.68 0.14 -20.93
N HIS A 8 -31.01 -1.00 -21.13
CA HIS A 8 -30.49 -1.86 -20.06
C HIS A 8 -29.69 -0.98 -19.10
N ARG A 9 -30.26 -0.69 -17.93
CA ARG A 9 -29.59 -0.01 -16.82
C ARG A 9 -28.30 -0.79 -16.59
N ARG A 10 -27.16 -0.23 -16.99
CA ARG A 10 -25.85 -0.78 -16.62
C ARG A 10 -25.76 -0.59 -15.12
N GLU A 11 -26.20 -1.62 -14.41
CA GLU A 11 -25.94 -1.79 -13.00
C GLU A 11 -24.44 -1.59 -12.81
N TRP A 12 -24.09 -0.64 -11.95
CA TRP A 12 -22.70 -0.30 -11.67
C TRP A 12 -22.12 -1.50 -10.91
N GLN A 13 -21.57 -2.45 -11.66
CA GLN A 13 -20.83 -3.57 -11.09
C GLN A 13 -19.49 -3.01 -10.63
N PRO A 14 -19.18 -2.98 -9.31
CA PRO A 14 -17.83 -2.64 -8.89
C PRO A 14 -16.87 -3.68 -9.47
N ASN A 15 -15.75 -3.21 -10.02
CA ASN A 15 -14.71 -4.07 -10.57
C ASN A 15 -14.30 -5.12 -9.53
N PRO A 16 -14.25 -6.43 -9.86
CA PRO A 16 -13.88 -7.48 -8.92
C PRO A 16 -12.42 -7.38 -8.43
N HIS A 17 -11.60 -6.49 -9.01
CA HIS A 17 -10.26 -6.17 -8.47
C HIS A 17 -10.30 -5.25 -7.24
N THR A 18 -11.47 -4.95 -6.68
CA THR A 18 -11.60 -4.01 -5.56
C THR A 18 -12.21 -4.65 -4.30
N ALA A 19 -12.28 -5.99 -4.22
CA ALA A 19 -12.87 -6.66 -3.08
C ALA A 19 -12.23 -8.03 -2.75
N GLU A 20 -11.07 -8.01 -2.10
CA GLU A 20 -10.58 -9.12 -1.27
C GLU A 20 -9.50 -8.59 -0.32
N ASN A 21 -9.86 -8.45 0.95
CA ASN A 21 -9.47 -9.34 2.04
C ASN A 21 -8.05 -9.08 2.56
N GLY A 22 -7.98 -8.76 3.85
CA GLY A 22 -6.74 -8.67 4.61
C GLY A 22 -6.41 -7.24 5.01
N SER A 23 -6.19 -7.03 6.29
CA SER A 23 -5.28 -6.01 6.80
C SER A 23 -3.84 -6.31 6.32
N GLU A 24 -3.67 -6.48 5.00
CA GLU A 24 -2.40 -6.65 4.33
C GLU A 24 -1.87 -5.26 4.03
N THR A 25 -0.73 -5.02 4.61
CA THR A 25 0.07 -3.82 4.56
C THR A 25 0.48 -3.58 3.11
N MET A 26 -0.38 -2.87 2.36
CA MET A 26 -0.31 -2.72 0.90
C MET A 26 1.11 -2.34 0.49
N ARG A 27 1.77 -3.24 -0.24
CA ARG A 27 3.09 -3.00 -0.80
C ARG A 27 2.97 -1.90 -1.83
N VAL A 28 3.80 -0.88 -1.69
CA VAL A 28 3.84 0.29 -2.57
C VAL A 28 5.16 0.32 -3.32
N PRO A 29 5.24 1.09 -4.44
CA PRO A 29 6.51 1.42 -5.04
C PRO A 29 7.50 1.92 -3.99
N THR A 30 8.76 1.54 -4.12
CA THR A 30 9.82 1.98 -3.20
C THR A 30 9.83 3.50 -3.13
N TYR A 31 9.91 4.04 -1.92
CA TYR A 31 10.07 5.47 -1.71
C TYR A 31 11.00 5.77 -0.55
N PHE A 32 11.71 6.89 -0.62
CA PHE A 32 12.60 7.38 0.43
C PHE A 32 12.29 8.86 0.74
N SER A 33 12.80 9.37 1.85
CA SER A 33 12.74 10.80 2.13
C SER A 33 13.88 11.52 1.41
N ASN A 34 13.57 12.62 0.72
CA ASN A 34 14.56 13.53 0.15
C ASN A 34 14.93 14.67 1.11
N ASP A 35 14.44 14.62 2.34
CA ASP A 35 14.88 15.56 3.38
C ASP A 35 16.25 15.12 3.93
N PRO A 36 17.26 16.01 3.97
CA PRO A 36 18.58 15.67 4.48
C PRO A 36 18.60 15.41 6.00
N ASN A 37 17.54 15.75 6.74
CA ASN A 37 17.42 15.47 8.17
C ASN A 37 16.78 14.11 8.45
N ASP A 38 16.17 13.48 7.44
CA ASP A 38 15.58 12.16 7.57
C ASP A 38 16.65 11.06 7.37
N PRO A 39 16.46 9.87 7.96
CA PRO A 39 17.36 8.75 7.74
C PRO A 39 17.35 8.32 6.27
N GLU A 40 18.53 7.99 5.75
CA GLU A 40 18.71 7.41 4.41
C GLU A 40 18.23 5.95 4.41
N ILE A 41 16.91 5.77 4.35
CA ILE A 41 16.24 4.47 4.25
C ILE A 41 15.13 4.54 3.20
N HIS A 42 14.78 3.40 2.62
CA HIS A 42 13.61 3.28 1.74
C HIS A 42 12.49 2.44 2.37
N HIS A 43 11.27 2.70 1.93
CA HIS A 43 10.04 2.07 2.38
C HIS A 43 9.36 1.35 1.22
N VAL A 44 8.75 0.20 1.52
CA VAL A 44 7.99 -0.61 0.55
C VAL A 44 6.55 -0.86 0.97
N HIS A 45 6.15 -0.38 2.15
CA HIS A 45 4.82 -0.54 2.70
C HIS A 45 4.16 0.82 2.92
N SER A 46 2.88 0.95 2.55
CA SER A 46 2.08 2.18 2.71
C SER A 46 1.76 2.51 4.17
N ASP A 47 1.77 1.48 5.01
CA ASP A 47 1.34 1.51 6.39
C ASP A 47 2.50 1.58 7.40
N CYS A 48 3.74 1.51 6.91
CA CYS A 48 4.95 1.74 7.70
C CYS A 48 4.84 3.08 8.46
N LEU A 49 4.93 3.02 9.80
CA LEU A 49 4.80 4.20 10.65
C LEU A 49 5.90 5.23 10.39
N VAL A 50 7.12 4.77 10.07
CA VAL A 50 8.24 5.64 9.71
C VAL A 50 7.97 6.32 8.37
N GLY A 51 7.57 5.56 7.35
CA GLY A 51 7.25 6.11 6.03
C GLY A 51 6.05 7.07 6.04
N LYS A 52 5.09 6.85 6.94
CA LYS A 52 3.95 7.77 7.15
C LYS A 52 4.34 9.12 7.72
N ARG A 53 5.44 9.22 8.49
CA ARG A 53 5.94 10.51 9.02
C ARG A 53 6.52 11.39 7.93
N ILE A 54 7.04 10.80 6.85
CA ILE A 54 7.58 11.55 5.72
C ILE A 54 6.42 12.24 5.01
N PRO A 55 6.39 13.58 4.93
CA PRO A 55 5.34 14.31 4.23
C PRO A 55 5.42 13.99 2.74
N PHE A 56 4.26 13.88 2.07
CA PHE A 56 4.16 13.57 0.65
C PHE A 56 5.13 14.37 -0.27
N PRO A 57 5.33 15.70 -0.11
CA PRO A 57 6.29 16.45 -0.92
C PRO A 57 7.75 15.98 -0.78
N ASN A 58 8.11 15.37 0.34
CA ASN A 58 9.46 14.88 0.58
C ASN A 58 9.63 13.42 0.15
N ARG A 59 8.55 12.72 -0.22
CA ARG A 59 8.63 11.34 -0.72
C ARG A 59 9.13 11.34 -2.15
N ARG A 60 10.23 10.63 -2.39
CA ARG A 60 10.76 10.36 -3.72
C ARG A 60 10.64 8.88 -4.02
N SER A 61 10.17 8.56 -5.22
CA SER A 61 10.14 7.19 -5.72
C SER A 61 11.56 6.68 -5.95
N GLY A 62 11.79 5.41 -5.65
CA GLY A 62 13.08 4.73 -5.75
C GLY A 62 13.64 4.37 -4.38
N THR A 63 14.86 3.83 -4.39
CA THR A 63 15.59 3.45 -3.17
C THR A 63 16.75 4.40 -2.86
N ASN A 64 17.22 5.19 -3.82
CA ASN A 64 18.44 6.01 -3.71
C ASN A 64 19.70 5.23 -3.25
N GLY A 65 19.73 3.91 -3.44
CA GLY A 65 20.78 3.05 -2.86
C GLY A 65 20.70 2.90 -1.33
N ALA A 66 19.69 3.49 -0.69
CA ALA A 66 19.47 3.43 0.74
C ALA A 66 19.03 2.03 1.19
N PRO A 67 19.39 1.57 2.41
CA PRO A 67 18.89 0.33 2.98
C PRO A 67 17.37 0.34 3.20
N LEU A 68 16.77 -0.85 3.29
CA LEU A 68 15.35 -1.01 3.60
C LEU A 68 15.09 -0.62 5.06
N CYS A 69 14.00 0.12 5.31
CA CYS A 69 13.53 0.42 6.66
C CYS A 69 13.31 -0.86 7.47
N THR A 70 13.79 -0.91 8.73
CA THR A 70 13.62 -2.07 9.62
C THR A 70 12.17 -2.47 9.81
N GLU A 71 11.25 -1.51 9.95
CA GLU A 71 9.81 -1.80 10.04
C GLU A 71 9.30 -2.43 8.74
N CYS A 72 9.73 -1.92 7.59
CA CYS A 72 9.37 -2.51 6.31
C CYS A 72 9.97 -3.91 6.11
N ALA A 73 11.16 -4.18 6.66
CA ALA A 73 11.75 -5.51 6.67
C ALA A 73 10.99 -6.45 7.63
N SER A 74 10.55 -5.93 8.78
CA SER A 74 9.85 -6.68 9.82
C SER A 74 8.37 -6.95 9.52
N HIS A 75 7.74 -6.17 8.64
CA HIS A 75 6.36 -6.41 8.19
C HIS A 75 6.17 -7.77 7.48
N HIS A 76 7.25 -8.49 7.19
CA HIS A 76 7.21 -9.91 6.81
C HIS A 76 6.82 -10.86 7.96
N TYR A 77 7.02 -10.50 9.23
CA TYR A 77 6.87 -11.41 10.37
C TYR A 77 5.45 -11.51 10.94
N LEU A 78 4.53 -10.60 10.58
CA LEU A 78 3.11 -10.73 10.96
C LEU A 78 2.34 -11.74 10.09
N ARG A 79 2.94 -12.25 8.99
CA ARG A 79 2.40 -13.38 8.21
C ARG A 79 2.86 -14.75 8.70
N ASP A 80 3.89 -14.81 9.56
CA ASP A 80 4.53 -16.06 9.98
C ASP A 80 4.52 -16.27 11.50
N TRP A 81 3.61 -15.63 12.23
CA TRP A 81 3.35 -16.03 13.61
C TRP A 81 2.29 -17.14 13.60
N PRO A 82 2.64 -18.41 13.90
CA PRO A 82 1.62 -19.39 14.21
C PRO A 82 0.87 -18.87 15.44
N LYS A 83 -0.46 -18.80 15.33
CA LYS A 83 -1.36 -18.61 16.47
C LYS A 83 -1.12 -19.73 17.50
N LEU A 84 -0.12 -19.59 18.36
CA LEU A 84 0.10 -20.46 19.50
C LEU A 84 -0.51 -19.79 20.74
N TRP A 85 -1.81 -20.07 20.88
CA TRP A 85 -2.52 -20.48 22.10
C TRP A 85 -2.07 -19.84 23.43
N PHE A 86 -3.00 -19.06 24.02
CA PHE A 86 -3.18 -18.96 25.47
C PHE A 86 -4.60 -19.39 25.83
#